data_AF-A0A540MY30-F1
#
_entry.id   AF-A0A540MY30-F1
#
_cell.length_a   1.000
_cell.length_b   1.000
_cell.length_c   1.000
_cell.angle_alpha   90.00
_cell.angle_beta   90.00
_cell.angle_gamma   90.00
#
_symmetry.space_group_name_H-M   'P 1'
#
loop_
_entity.id
_entity.type
_entity.pdbx_description
1 polymer ?
#
loop_
_entity_poly.entity_id
_entity_poly.type
_entity_poly.pdbx_seq_one_letter_code
_entity_poly.pdbx_strand_id
1 'polypeptide(L)' 'MQLGGAAWTVALGRRDARTASQTDANNQLPSPFADLATLNSSFAAKGLTDSDMTVLSGCHTLGQS' A
#
# COMPACT_ATOMS: atom_id res chain seq x y z
N MET A 1 21.52 4.07 -5.50
CA MET A 1 21.54 2.74 -6.14
C MET A 1 20.10 2.27 -6.33
N GLN A 2 19.80 1.65 -7.47
CA GLN A 2 18.51 1.01 -7.76
C GLN A 2 18.56 -0.47 -7.34
N LEU A 3 17.49 -1.02 -6.77
CA LEU A 3 17.45 -2.39 -6.20
C LEU A 3 17.05 -3.49 -7.21
N GLY A 4 17.15 -3.23 -8.52
CA GLY A 4 16.99 -4.25 -9.57
C GLY A 4 15.55 -4.66 -9.94
N GLY A 5 14.53 -3.99 -9.41
CA GLY A 5 13.12 -4.28 -9.73
C GLY A 5 12.69 -3.82 -11.13
N ALA A 6 11.48 -4.22 -11.54
CA ALA A 6 10.87 -3.79 -12.79
C ALA A 6 10.69 -2.27 -12.85
N ALA A 7 10.77 -1.70 -14.07
CA ALA A 7 10.53 -0.28 -14.31
C ALA A 7 9.12 -0.06 -14.86
N TRP A 8 8.51 1.07 -14.52
CA TRP A 8 7.23 1.51 -15.07
C TRP A 8 7.22 3.04 -15.24
N THR A 9 6.45 3.52 -16.21
CA THR A 9 6.23 4.96 -16.39
C THR A 9 5.26 5.47 -15.31
N VAL A 10 5.66 6.51 -14.59
CA VAL A 10 4.82 7.12 -13.53
C VAL A 10 3.95 8.22 -14.12
N ALA A 11 2.64 8.13 -13.91
CA ALA A 11 1.72 9.23 -14.23
C ALA A 11 1.98 10.44 -13.30
N LEU A 12 2.15 11.62 -13.90
CA LEU A 12 2.44 12.88 -13.22
C LEU A 12 1.19 13.78 -13.11
N GLY A 13 1.28 14.83 -12.28
CA GLY A 13 0.21 15.84 -12.14
C GLY A 13 -0.57 15.81 -10.82
N ARG A 14 -0.19 14.97 -9.85
CA ARG A 14 -0.73 15.06 -8.48
C ARG A 14 -0.33 16.39 -7.85
N ARG A 15 -1.22 16.95 -7.02
CA ARG A 15 -1.01 18.19 -6.25
C ARG A 15 -0.92 17.88 -4.77
N ASP A 16 -0.17 18.70 -4.04
CA ASP A 16 0.01 18.53 -2.60
C ASP A 16 -1.28 18.86 -1.83
N ALA A 17 -1.57 18.06 -0.81
CA ALA A 17 -2.63 18.33 0.13
C ALA A 17 -2.23 19.47 1.08
N ARG A 18 -3.22 20.24 1.57
CA ARG A 18 -3.00 21.32 2.55
C ARG A 18 -3.25 20.89 4.00
N THR A 19 -3.68 19.65 4.18
CA THR A 19 -4.04 19.06 5.47
C THR A 19 -3.60 17.60 5.52
N ALA A 20 -3.52 17.06 6.73
CA ALA A 20 -3.27 15.65 7.00
C ALA A 20 -4.36 15.11 7.94
N SER A 21 -4.49 13.78 8.02
CA SER A 21 -5.49 13.11 8.88
C SER A 21 -4.85 11.92 9.58
N GLN A 22 -4.58 12.07 10.88
CA GLN A 22 -4.09 10.98 11.72
C GLN A 22 -5.15 9.89 11.92
N THR A 23 -6.41 10.31 12.07
CA THR A 23 -7.55 9.39 12.20
C THR A 23 -7.68 8.48 10.99
N ASP A 24 -7.55 9.03 9.77
CA ASP A 24 -7.60 8.21 8.55
C ASP A 24 -6.42 7.24 8.47
N ALA A 25 -5.21 7.68 8.85
CA ALA A 25 -4.05 6.78 8.87
C ALA A 25 -4.27 5.60 9.83
N ASN A 26 -4.74 5.87 11.05
CA ASN A 26 -5.02 4.84 12.05
C ASN A 26 -6.13 3.86 11.62
N ASN A 27 -7.11 4.35 10.86
CA ASN A 27 -8.25 3.53 10.43
C ASN A 27 -8.00 2.77 9.12
N GLN A 28 -7.09 3.23 8.28
CA GLN A 28 -6.95 2.75 6.89
C GLN A 28 -5.65 2.00 6.63
N LEU A 29 -4.69 2.00 7.56
CA LEU A 29 -3.49 1.19 7.46
C LEU A 29 -3.68 -0.16 8.17
N PRO A 30 -3.47 -1.29 7.49
CA PRO A 30 -3.59 -2.60 8.12
C PRO A 30 -2.47 -2.82 9.14
N SER A 31 -2.82 -3.48 10.25
CA SER A 31 -1.86 -3.95 11.26
C SER A 31 -1.00 -5.09 10.71
N PRO A 32 0.28 -5.23 11.12
CA PRO A 32 1.09 -6.41 10.80
C PRO A 32 0.51 -7.70 11.39
N PHE A 33 -0.43 -7.61 12.34
CA PHE A 33 -1.12 -8.75 12.95
C PHE A 33 -2.50 -9.03 12.34
N ALA A 34 -2.89 -8.31 11.28
CA ALA A 34 -4.17 -8.51 10.62
C ALA A 34 -4.25 -9.89 9.95
N ASP A 35 -5.43 -10.51 9.98
CA ASP A 35 -5.70 -11.73 9.24
C ASP A 35 -5.94 -11.45 7.75
N LEU A 36 -5.99 -12.51 6.94
CA LEU A 36 -6.16 -12.39 5.48
C LEU A 36 -7.46 -11.67 5.09
N ALA A 37 -8.57 -11.93 5.80
CA ALA A 37 -9.85 -11.29 5.51
C ALA A 37 -9.78 -9.77 5.75
N THR A 38 -9.13 -9.37 6.84
CA THR A 38 -8.89 -7.96 7.17
C THR A 38 -7.99 -7.29 6.13
N LEU A 39 -6.93 -7.98 5.68
CA LEU A 39 -6.05 -7.49 4.62
C LEU A 39 -6.81 -7.29 3.30
N ASN A 40 -7.56 -8.29 2.85
CA ASN A 40 -8.36 -8.19 1.62
C ASN A 40 -9.37 -7.06 1.70
N SER A 41 -10.10 -6.93 2.83
CA SER A 41 -11.07 -5.83 3.01
C SER A 41 -10.40 -4.44 3.00
N SER A 42 -9.21 -4.32 3.59
CA SER A 42 -8.45 -3.06 3.63
C SER A 42 -7.98 -2.63 2.24
N PHE A 43 -7.50 -3.56 1.42
CA PHE A 43 -7.13 -3.31 0.03
C PHE A 43 -8.35 -3.02 -0.84
N ALA A 44 -9.45 -3.78 -0.67
CA ALA A 44 -10.71 -3.55 -1.37
C ALA A 44 -11.29 -2.15 -1.10
N ALA A 45 -11.16 -1.64 0.14
CA ALA A 45 -11.54 -0.27 0.48
C ALA A 45 -10.72 0.81 -0.28
N LYS A 46 -9.59 0.44 -0.88
CA LYS A 46 -8.78 1.28 -1.78
C LYS A 46 -9.02 1.00 -3.27
N GLY A 47 -10.00 0.15 -3.60
CA GLY A 47 -10.29 -0.27 -4.96
C GLY A 47 -9.27 -1.24 -5.53
N LEU A 48 -8.51 -1.92 -4.66
CA LEU A 48 -7.51 -2.92 -5.04
C LEU A 48 -8.07 -4.34 -4.87
N THR A 49 -7.67 -5.24 -5.76
CA THR A 49 -8.08 -6.65 -5.74
C THR A 49 -7.22 -7.48 -4.79
N ASP A 50 -7.64 -8.71 -4.49
CA ASP A 50 -6.83 -9.69 -3.75
C ASP A 50 -5.49 -10.00 -4.45
N SER A 51 -5.46 -9.94 -5.79
CA SER A 51 -4.22 -10.08 -6.56
C SER A 51 -3.28 -8.89 -6.34
N ASP A 52 -3.83 -7.67 -6.28
CA ASP A 52 -3.04 -6.47 -5.99
C ASP A 52 -2.45 -6.53 -4.57
N MET A 53 -3.25 -6.98 -3.60
CA MET A 53 -2.78 -7.21 -2.22
C MET A 53 -1.59 -8.16 -2.21
N THR A 54 -1.70 -9.29 -2.91
CA THR A 54 -0.64 -10.30 -2.98
C THR A 54 0.63 -9.75 -3.63
N VAL A 55 0.51 -9.09 -4.79
CA VAL A 55 1.65 -8.56 -5.54
C VAL A 55 2.34 -7.42 -4.77
N LEU A 56 1.57 -6.52 -4.16
CA LEU A 56 2.12 -5.38 -3.40
C LEU A 56 2.77 -5.83 -2.09
N SER A 57 2.29 -6.92 -1.47
CA SER A 57 2.96 -7.54 -0.32
C SER A 57 4.38 -8.05 -0.64
N GLY A 58 4.69 -8.27 -1.92
CA GLY A 58 6.04 -8.58 -2.39
C GLY A 58 7.07 -7.48 -2.09
N CYS A 59 6.64 -6.26 -1.75
CA CYS A 59 7.55 -5.18 -1.35
C CYS A 59 8.38 -5.53 -0.09
N HIS A 60 7.89 -6.45 0.75
CA HIS A 60 8.62 -6.96 1.92
C HIS A 60 9.88 -7.77 1.57
N THR A 61 10.16 -8.05 0.29
CA THR A 61 11.42 -8.70 -0.14
C THR A 61 12.66 -7.86 0.16
N LEU A 62 12.48 -6.56 0.42
CA LEU A 62 13.53 -5.61 0.81
C LEU A 62 13.04 -4.80 2.03
N GLY A 63 13.95 -4.47 2.96
CA GLY A 63 13.66 -3.67 4.15
C GLY A 63 13.82 -4.43 5.46
N GLN A 64 13.26 -3.88 6.53
CA GLN A 64 13.28 -4.44 7.88
C GLN A 64 11.92 -4.21 8.56
N SER A 65 11.63 -5.03 9.58
CA SER A 65 10.41 -5.00 10.41
C SER A 65 10.61 -4.24 11.71
#